data_AF-A0A0Q0I527-F1
#
_entry.id   AF-A0A0Q0I527-F1
#
_cell.length_a   1.000
_cell.length_b   1.000
_cell.length_c   1.000
_cell.angle_alpha   90.00
_cell.angle_beta   90.00
_cell.angle_gamma   90.00
#
_symmetry.space_group_name_H-M   'P 1'
#
loop_
_entity.id
_entity.type
_entity.pdbx_description
1 polymer ?
#
loop_
_entity_poly.entity_id
_entity_poly.type
_entity_poly.pdbx_seq_one_letter_code
_entity_poly.pdbx_strand_id
1 'polypeptide(L)'
;MFMHTSLACGKWSTIGCLNHHTQLFIGDVISITFSDMQGELVDLSFDYKITSLEQGEPHAWPRLVAEYINVHVPLVSAGRMTKHGLVIAYRNNEIFALESSGINKAQVEFHCVAKCDNLIQCNDQEYDYVYPQCSENYNAGTKVLQLKTGYIYQCKAWPFSQFCRTNNDKDSSFEPGVGKSWAMAWTKVS
;
A
#
# COMPACT_ATOMS: atom_id res chain seq x y z
N MET A 1 18.62 -23.02 -14.84
CA MET A 1 18.51 -22.24 -16.08
C MET A 1 17.04 -21.91 -16.26
N PHE A 2 16.58 -20.79 -15.68
CA PHE A 2 15.19 -20.36 -15.82
C PHE A 2 15.10 -19.49 -17.06
N MET A 3 14.45 -20.01 -18.11
CA MET A 3 14.13 -19.23 -19.30
C MET A 3 13.04 -18.23 -18.91
N HIS A 4 13.40 -16.94 -18.88
CA HIS A 4 12.41 -15.89 -18.86
C HIS A 4 11.58 -16.00 -20.13
N THR A 5 10.29 -16.26 -19.94
CA THR A 5 9.22 -16.27 -20.92
C THR A 5 9.35 -15.06 -21.83
N SER A 6 9.57 -15.33 -23.11
CA SER A 6 9.52 -14.34 -24.17
C SER A 6 8.15 -13.68 -24.12
N LEU A 7 8.11 -12.36 -23.89
CA LEU A 7 6.90 -11.56 -24.05
C LEU A 7 6.30 -11.91 -25.41
N ALA A 8 5.01 -12.26 -25.45
CA ALA A 8 4.31 -12.51 -26.70
C ALA A 8 4.56 -11.33 -27.68
N CYS A 9 4.95 -11.64 -28.91
CA CYS A 9 5.25 -10.63 -29.92
C CYS A 9 3.97 -9.88 -30.28
N GLY A 10 3.89 -8.59 -29.94
CA GLY A 10 2.75 -7.74 -30.27
C GLY A 10 2.81 -6.39 -29.57
N LYS A 11 1.83 -5.52 -29.87
CA LYS A 11 1.70 -4.19 -29.28
C LYS A 11 0.98 -4.28 -27.94
N TRP A 12 1.44 -3.49 -26.98
CA TRP A 12 0.91 -3.45 -25.62
C TRP A 12 0.30 -2.07 -25.36
N SER A 13 -0.90 -2.05 -24.80
CA SER A 13 -1.63 -0.83 -24.43
C SER A 13 -1.75 -0.71 -22.92
N THR A 14 -1.63 0.50 -22.38
CA THR A 14 -1.88 0.78 -20.97
C THR A 14 -3.37 0.70 -20.68
N ILE A 15 -3.76 -0.14 -19.72
CA ILE A 15 -5.16 -0.40 -19.34
C ILE A 15 -5.47 -0.03 -17.88
N GLY A 16 -4.46 0.25 -17.05
CA GLY A 16 -4.66 0.65 -15.66
C GLY A 16 -3.37 1.11 -14.99
N CYS A 17 -3.46 1.57 -13.75
CA CYS A 17 -2.33 2.05 -12.96
C CYS A 17 -2.34 1.50 -11.54
N LEU A 18 -1.15 1.22 -10.99
CA LEU A 18 -0.95 0.76 -9.61
C LEU A 18 -0.40 1.88 -8.71
N ASN A 19 -0.48 3.13 -9.16
CA ASN A 19 0.17 4.27 -8.51
C ASN A 19 -0.74 4.91 -7.49
N HIS A 20 -0.80 4.29 -6.31
CA HIS A 20 -1.49 4.87 -5.17
C HIS A 20 -0.54 5.06 -4.00
N HIS A 21 -0.71 6.17 -3.29
CA HIS A 21 0.03 6.47 -2.06
C HIS A 21 -0.65 5.87 -0.81
N THR A 22 -1.56 4.91 -0.99
CA THR A 22 -2.33 4.29 0.08
C THR A 22 -1.44 3.33 0.86
N GLN A 23 -1.43 3.51 2.17
CA GLN A 23 -0.99 2.48 3.11
C GLN A 23 -2.14 1.50 3.32
N LEU A 24 -1.86 0.21 3.14
CA LEU A 24 -2.79 -0.86 3.41
C LEU A 24 -2.37 -1.62 4.67
N PHE A 25 -3.33 -2.24 5.33
CA PHE A 25 -3.15 -2.98 6.56
C PHE A 25 -3.45 -4.46 6.37
N ILE A 26 -2.95 -5.29 7.29
CA ILE A 26 -3.23 -6.73 7.29
C ILE A 26 -4.74 -6.94 7.29
N GLY A 27 -5.23 -7.75 6.36
CA GLY A 27 -6.65 -8.01 6.16
C GLY A 27 -7.24 -7.22 5.00
N ASP A 28 -6.70 -6.06 4.65
CA ASP A 28 -7.16 -5.30 3.47
C ASP A 28 -6.97 -6.11 2.19
N VAL A 29 -7.88 -5.90 1.25
CA VAL A 29 -7.88 -6.60 -0.04
C VAL A 29 -7.82 -5.56 -1.15
N ILE A 30 -6.95 -5.81 -2.13
CA ILE A 30 -6.90 -5.08 -3.39
C ILE A 30 -7.58 -5.95 -4.44
N SER A 31 -8.71 -5.51 -4.97
CA SER A 31 -9.40 -6.21 -6.05
C SER A 31 -8.96 -5.63 -7.39
N ILE A 32 -8.39 -6.48 -8.24
CA ILE A 32 -7.95 -6.12 -9.59
C ILE A 32 -8.94 -6.74 -10.57
N THR A 33 -9.71 -5.87 -11.23
CA THR A 33 -10.75 -6.29 -12.18
C THR A 33 -10.34 -5.97 -13.60
N PHE A 34 -10.30 -6.99 -14.46
CA PHE A 34 -10.04 -6.82 -15.89
C PHE A 34 -11.33 -6.84 -16.68
N SER A 35 -11.39 -6.06 -17.77
CA SER A 35 -12.57 -6.02 -18.65
C SER A 35 -12.19 -5.83 -20.13
N ASP A 36 -13.05 -6.35 -20.98
CA ASP A 36 -13.04 -6.13 -22.43
C ASP A 36 -14.30 -5.34 -22.86
N MET A 37 -14.64 -5.36 -24.16
CA MET A 37 -15.86 -4.70 -24.65
C MET A 37 -17.16 -5.39 -24.25
N GLN A 38 -17.11 -6.66 -23.82
CA GLN A 38 -18.25 -7.49 -23.46
C GLN A 38 -18.53 -7.41 -21.95
N GLY A 39 -17.53 -7.12 -21.14
CA GLY A 39 -17.68 -6.86 -19.72
C GLY A 39 -16.48 -7.33 -18.91
N GLU A 40 -16.73 -7.68 -17.65
CA GLU A 40 -15.71 -8.16 -16.74
C GLU A 40 -15.21 -9.57 -17.12
N LEU A 41 -13.88 -9.73 -17.07
CA LEU A 41 -13.18 -10.98 -17.28
C LEU A 41 -12.91 -11.65 -15.92
N VAL A 42 -13.95 -12.23 -15.33
CA VAL A 42 -13.92 -12.82 -13.97
C VAL A 42 -12.81 -13.85 -13.77
N ASP A 43 -12.44 -14.60 -14.82
CA ASP A 43 -11.38 -15.61 -14.76
C ASP A 43 -9.96 -15.01 -14.69
N LEU A 44 -9.81 -13.74 -15.05
CA LEU A 44 -8.54 -12.99 -14.98
C LEU A 44 -8.48 -12.05 -13.79
N SER A 45 -9.64 -11.58 -13.32
CA SER A 45 -9.79 -10.74 -12.13
C SER A 45 -9.41 -11.49 -10.86
N PHE A 46 -8.85 -10.80 -9.88
CA PHE A 46 -8.44 -11.44 -8.62
C PHE A 46 -8.39 -10.48 -7.44
N ASP A 47 -8.42 -11.08 -6.25
CA ASP A 47 -8.25 -10.38 -4.97
C ASP A 47 -6.84 -10.64 -4.41
N TYR A 48 -6.12 -9.56 -4.14
CA TYR A 48 -4.82 -9.59 -3.47
C TYR A 48 -4.97 -9.19 -2.02
N LYS A 49 -4.93 -10.18 -1.11
CA LYS A 49 -5.05 -9.96 0.33
C LYS A 49 -3.71 -9.56 0.95
N ILE A 50 -3.71 -8.48 1.71
CA ILE A 50 -2.55 -8.06 2.50
C ILE A 50 -2.45 -8.94 3.74
N THR A 51 -1.34 -9.66 3.86
CA THR A 51 -1.10 -10.63 4.95
C THR A 51 0.05 -10.22 5.88
N SER A 52 0.88 -9.26 5.47
CA SER A 52 1.93 -8.70 6.31
C SER A 52 1.99 -7.18 6.22
N LEU A 53 2.58 -6.57 7.25
CA LEU A 53 2.76 -5.11 7.32
C LEU A 53 3.63 -4.59 6.16
N GLU A 54 4.73 -5.30 5.85
CA GLU A 54 5.62 -4.96 4.74
C GLU A 54 4.88 -4.99 3.40
N GLN A 55 3.99 -5.97 3.20
CA GLN A 55 3.20 -6.03 1.98
C GLN A 55 2.32 -4.80 1.79
N GLY A 56 1.75 -4.25 2.86
CA GLY A 56 0.82 -3.12 2.80
C GLY A 56 1.47 -1.74 2.62
N GLU A 57 2.80 -1.63 2.69
CA GLU A 57 3.48 -0.34 2.57
C GLU A 57 3.27 0.29 1.18
N PRO A 58 3.12 1.63 1.06
CA PRO A 58 2.83 2.32 -0.20
C PRO A 58 3.88 2.15 -1.31
N HIS A 59 5.05 1.61 -0.97
CA HIS A 59 6.13 1.31 -1.90
C HIS A 59 6.28 -0.19 -2.18
N ALA A 60 5.58 -1.03 -1.42
CA ALA A 60 5.67 -2.48 -1.48
C ALA A 60 4.47 -3.08 -2.22
N TRP A 61 3.24 -2.76 -1.82
CA TRP A 61 2.05 -3.37 -2.43
C TRP A 61 1.98 -3.16 -3.96
N PRO A 62 2.32 -2.00 -4.55
CA PRO A 62 2.23 -1.83 -6.01
C PRO A 62 3.20 -2.75 -6.75
N ARG A 63 4.36 -3.01 -6.14
CA ARG A 63 5.39 -3.89 -6.69
C ARG A 63 4.94 -5.33 -6.63
N LEU A 64 4.42 -5.75 -5.47
CA LEU A 64 3.97 -7.12 -5.24
C LEU A 64 2.76 -7.48 -6.10
N VAL A 65 1.80 -6.56 -6.27
CA VAL A 65 0.67 -6.75 -7.19
C VAL A 65 1.16 -6.84 -8.64
N ALA A 66 2.13 -6.00 -9.05
CA ALA A 66 2.70 -6.08 -10.38
C ALA A 66 3.41 -7.43 -10.65
N GLU A 67 4.16 -7.93 -9.66
CA GLU A 67 4.77 -9.26 -9.70
C GLU A 67 3.71 -10.36 -9.83
N TYR A 68 2.65 -10.28 -9.04
CA TYR A 68 1.55 -11.24 -9.09
C TYR A 68 0.87 -11.27 -10.47
N ILE A 69 0.56 -10.10 -11.06
CA ILE A 69 0.00 -9.98 -12.41
C ILE A 69 0.91 -10.68 -13.43
N ASN A 70 2.20 -10.39 -13.40
CA ASN A 70 3.17 -10.94 -14.37
C ASN A 70 3.34 -12.46 -14.28
N VAL A 71 3.02 -13.06 -13.13
CA VAL A 71 3.09 -14.51 -12.91
C VAL A 71 1.78 -15.21 -13.25
N HIS A 72 0.64 -14.59 -12.91
CA HIS A 72 -0.65 -15.27 -12.88
C HIS A 72 -1.63 -14.85 -13.97
N VAL A 73 -1.48 -13.67 -14.58
CA VAL A 73 -2.46 -13.14 -15.54
C VAL A 73 -1.88 -13.20 -16.96
N PRO A 74 -2.32 -14.15 -17.81
CA PRO A 74 -1.83 -14.26 -19.18
C PRO A 74 -2.23 -13.02 -19.99
N LEU A 75 -1.41 -12.66 -20.99
CA LEU A 75 -1.64 -11.53 -21.91
C LEU A 75 -1.68 -10.14 -21.26
N VAL A 76 -1.45 -10.07 -19.95
CA VAL A 76 -1.32 -8.84 -19.16
C VAL A 76 0.09 -8.77 -18.60
N SER A 77 0.62 -7.57 -18.44
CA SER A 77 1.88 -7.33 -17.75
C SER A 77 1.83 -6.02 -16.98
N ALA A 78 2.49 -5.96 -15.82
CA ALA A 78 2.48 -4.80 -14.95
C ALA A 78 3.90 -4.36 -14.58
N GLY A 79 4.17 -3.06 -14.65
CA GLY A 79 5.49 -2.49 -14.39
C GLY A 79 5.62 -1.10 -14.99
N ARG A 80 6.85 -0.62 -15.15
CA ARG A 80 7.16 0.61 -15.87
C ARG A 80 7.82 0.28 -17.20
N MET A 81 7.22 0.74 -18.29
CA MET A 81 7.81 0.55 -19.62
C MET A 81 9.05 1.44 -19.79
N THR A 82 10.17 0.84 -20.17
CA THR A 82 11.42 1.56 -20.44
C THR A 82 11.93 1.25 -21.85
N LYS A 83 12.94 1.99 -22.31
CA LYS A 83 13.62 1.69 -23.58
C LYS A 83 14.25 0.28 -23.65
N HIS A 84 14.47 -0.36 -22.51
CA HIS A 84 15.03 -1.72 -22.42
C HIS A 84 13.95 -2.78 -22.17
N GLY A 85 12.67 -2.41 -22.21
CA GLY A 85 11.54 -3.27 -21.88
C GLY A 85 10.89 -2.92 -20.55
N LEU A 86 9.97 -3.78 -20.13
CA LEU A 86 9.18 -3.61 -18.92
C LEU A 86 10.01 -3.97 -17.68
N VAL A 87 10.03 -3.08 -16.69
CA VAL A 87 10.72 -3.27 -15.41
C VAL A 87 9.74 -3.03 -14.28
N ILE A 88 9.66 -3.95 -13.32
CA ILE A 88 8.87 -3.75 -12.11
C ILE A 88 9.59 -2.71 -11.24
N ALA A 89 8.94 -1.56 -11.04
CA ALA A 89 9.51 -0.43 -10.32
C ALA A 89 8.95 -0.34 -8.90
N TYR A 90 9.64 0.41 -8.02
CA TYR A 90 9.12 0.73 -6.68
C TYR A 90 7.92 1.68 -6.71
N ARG A 91 7.81 2.49 -7.76
CA ARG A 91 6.74 3.47 -7.99
C ARG A 91 6.47 3.58 -9.48
N ASN A 92 5.32 4.13 -9.84
CA ASN A 92 4.97 4.42 -11.23
C ASN A 92 4.82 3.15 -12.07
N ASN A 93 4.21 2.10 -11.50
CA ASN A 93 3.82 0.90 -12.22
C ASN A 93 2.46 1.09 -12.89
N GLU A 94 2.38 0.68 -14.14
CA GLU A 94 1.20 0.65 -14.99
C GLU A 94 0.87 -0.79 -15.34
N ILE A 95 -0.39 -1.04 -15.71
CA ILE A 95 -0.87 -2.34 -16.17
C ILE A 95 -1.08 -2.23 -17.68
N PHE A 96 -0.52 -3.18 -18.40
CA PHE A 96 -0.55 -3.28 -19.86
C PHE A 96 -1.23 -4.57 -20.28
N ALA A 97 -1.99 -4.54 -21.37
CA ALA A 97 -2.47 -5.74 -22.04
C ALA A 97 -2.00 -5.78 -23.49
N LEU A 98 -1.85 -6.98 -24.02
CA LEU A 98 -1.60 -7.19 -25.44
C LEU A 98 -2.82 -6.73 -26.25
N GLU A 99 -2.66 -5.90 -27.27
CA GLU A 99 -3.78 -5.37 -28.07
C GLU A 99 -4.68 -6.49 -28.64
N SER A 100 -4.08 -7.62 -29.03
CA SER A 100 -4.82 -8.77 -29.57
C SER A 100 -5.60 -9.57 -28.53
N SER A 101 -5.43 -9.29 -27.23
CA SER A 101 -6.20 -9.96 -26.16
C SER A 101 -7.62 -9.43 -26.02
N GLY A 102 -7.92 -8.24 -26.54
CA GLY A 102 -9.20 -7.56 -26.37
C GLY A 102 -9.41 -6.91 -24.98
N ILE A 103 -8.52 -7.15 -24.02
CA ILE A 103 -8.55 -6.55 -22.69
C ILE A 103 -8.21 -5.07 -22.81
N ASN A 104 -9.09 -4.19 -22.34
CA ASN A 104 -8.96 -2.75 -22.54
C ASN A 104 -8.95 -1.93 -21.24
N LYS A 105 -9.30 -2.54 -20.09
CA LYS A 105 -9.36 -1.83 -18.81
C LYS A 105 -9.01 -2.75 -17.65
N ALA A 106 -8.18 -2.22 -16.74
CA ALA A 106 -7.91 -2.79 -15.43
C ALA A 106 -8.33 -1.77 -14.35
N GLN A 107 -9.25 -2.17 -13.49
CA GLN A 107 -9.75 -1.38 -12.39
C GLN A 107 -9.16 -1.89 -11.08
N VAL A 108 -8.69 -0.98 -10.23
CA VAL A 108 -8.07 -1.29 -8.94
C VAL A 108 -8.98 -0.74 -7.86
N GLU A 109 -9.58 -1.63 -7.07
CA GLU A 109 -10.43 -1.29 -5.94
C GLU A 109 -9.78 -1.72 -4.63
N PHE A 110 -10.01 -0.94 -3.58
CA PHE A 110 -9.49 -1.22 -2.25
C PHE A 110 -10.65 -1.54 -1.32
N HIS A 111 -10.66 -2.76 -0.79
CA HIS A 111 -11.58 -3.20 0.25
C HIS A 111 -10.84 -3.20 1.58
N CYS A 112 -10.98 -2.09 2.30
CA CYS A 112 -10.35 -1.93 3.62
C CYS A 112 -11.12 -2.76 4.66
N VAL A 113 -10.55 -3.89 5.09
CA VAL A 113 -11.15 -4.70 6.16
C VAL A 113 -10.94 -4.02 7.51
N ALA A 114 -9.88 -3.22 7.67
CA ALA A 114 -9.61 -2.46 8.88
C ALA A 114 -10.48 -1.19 9.07
N LYS A 115 -11.38 -0.86 8.12
CA LYS A 115 -12.33 0.27 8.24
C LYS A 115 -13.77 -0.05 7.87
N CYS A 116 -14.07 -1.23 7.38
CA CYS A 116 -15.44 -1.60 7.01
C CYS A 116 -16.04 -2.56 8.04
N ASP A 117 -16.11 -2.10 9.29
CA ASP A 117 -17.20 -2.48 10.18
C ASP A 117 -17.57 -1.29 11.09
N ASN A 118 -18.11 -0.24 10.47
CA ASN A 118 -19.31 0.46 10.92
C ASN A 118 -19.57 1.71 10.05
N LEU A 119 -20.52 1.59 9.13
CA LEU A 119 -21.32 2.73 8.66
C LEU A 119 -22.28 3.19 9.77
N ILE A 120 -21.77 3.57 10.94
CA ILE A 120 -22.53 4.29 11.97
C ILE A 120 -21.59 5.31 12.64
N GLN A 121 -21.80 6.56 12.23
CA GLN A 121 -21.54 7.79 12.98
C GLN A 121 -20.06 8.16 13.25
N CYS A 122 -19.65 9.30 12.69
CA CYS A 122 -18.48 10.05 13.11
C CYS A 122 -18.53 10.31 14.62
N ASN A 123 -17.87 9.45 15.40
CA ASN A 123 -17.32 9.85 16.68
C ASN A 123 -15.84 10.13 16.46
N ASP A 124 -15.48 11.33 16.87
CA ASP A 124 -14.18 11.98 16.83
C ASP A 124 -13.15 11.18 17.66
N GLN A 125 -12.73 10.00 17.19
CA GLN A 125 -11.54 9.35 17.72
C GLN A 125 -10.34 10.10 17.17
N GLU A 126 -9.96 11.14 17.90
CA GLU A 126 -8.86 12.04 17.57
C GLU A 126 -7.50 11.30 17.54
N TYR A 127 -7.41 10.10 18.15
CA TYR A 127 -6.22 9.25 18.20
C TYR A 127 -6.54 7.74 18.08
N ASP A 128 -5.57 6.96 17.58
CA ASP A 128 -5.65 5.51 17.36
C ASP A 128 -5.17 4.69 18.57
N TYR A 129 -4.15 5.17 19.30
CA TYR A 129 -3.57 4.47 20.47
C TYR A 129 -3.19 5.44 21.60
N VAL A 130 -2.95 4.90 22.80
CA VAL A 130 -2.33 5.64 23.90
C VAL A 130 -0.84 5.30 23.95
N TYR A 131 0.05 6.29 23.83
CA TYR A 131 1.50 6.05 23.89
C TYR A 131 1.92 5.55 25.29
N PRO A 132 2.80 4.53 25.42
CA PRO A 132 3.51 3.75 24.39
C PRO A 132 2.84 2.39 24.04
N GLN A 133 1.54 2.22 24.31
CA GLN A 133 0.86 0.94 24.12
C GLN A 133 0.82 0.54 22.65
N CYS A 134 1.11 -0.73 22.37
CA CYS A 134 1.10 -1.29 21.02
C CYS A 134 2.01 -0.53 20.03
N SER A 135 3.18 -0.06 20.47
CA SER A 135 4.09 0.73 19.62
C SER A 135 4.56 -0.01 18.38
N GLU A 136 4.56 -1.34 18.40
CA GLU A 136 4.82 -2.19 17.24
C GLU A 136 3.87 -1.89 16.07
N ASN A 137 2.69 -1.34 16.36
CA ASN A 137 1.66 -0.97 15.38
C ASN A 137 1.72 0.51 14.96
N TYR A 138 2.68 1.30 15.47
CA TYR A 138 2.79 2.70 15.08
C TYR A 138 3.37 2.83 13.68
N ASN A 139 2.54 3.28 12.76
CA ASN A 139 2.85 3.45 11.35
C ASN A 139 2.79 4.93 10.98
N ALA A 140 3.31 5.26 9.80
CA ALA A 140 3.09 6.58 9.22
C ALA A 140 1.59 6.92 9.25
N GLY A 141 1.25 8.07 9.83
CA GLY A 141 -0.14 8.51 9.98
C GLY A 141 -0.83 8.07 11.29
N THR A 142 -0.29 7.11 12.03
CA THR A 142 -0.86 6.71 13.34
C THR A 142 -0.86 7.89 14.30
N LYS A 143 -2.01 8.16 14.90
CA LYS A 143 -2.21 9.18 15.93
C LYS A 143 -2.17 8.53 17.30
N VAL A 144 -1.37 9.08 18.21
CA VAL A 144 -1.26 8.59 19.58
C VAL A 144 -1.57 9.70 20.56
N LEU A 145 -2.36 9.38 21.58
CA LEU A 145 -2.54 10.23 22.75
C LEU A 145 -1.32 10.07 23.65
N GLN A 146 -0.62 11.16 23.93
CA GLN A 146 0.46 11.19 24.90
C GLN A 146 -0.09 11.68 26.26
N LEU A 147 -0.25 10.77 27.21
CA LEU A 147 -0.81 11.10 28.53
C LEU A 147 0.03 12.11 29.32
N LYS A 148 1.34 12.17 29.09
CA LYS A 148 2.22 13.12 29.80
C LYS A 148 2.02 14.57 29.36
N THR A 149 1.61 14.80 28.11
CA THR A 149 1.42 16.14 27.56
C THR A 149 -0.04 16.49 27.33
N GLY A 150 -0.94 15.49 27.30
CA GLY A 150 -2.36 15.64 27.01
C GLY A 150 -2.66 15.91 25.53
N TYR A 151 -1.66 15.83 24.66
CA TYR A 151 -1.76 16.15 23.25
C TYR A 151 -1.72 14.92 22.36
N ILE A 152 -2.15 15.10 21.12
CA ILE A 152 -2.16 14.03 20.12
C ILE A 152 -1.07 14.27 19.10
N TYR A 153 -0.35 13.19 18.81
CA TYR A 153 0.79 13.20 17.92
C TYR A 153 0.59 12.20 16.81
N GLN A 154 0.79 12.66 15.59
CA GLN A 154 0.76 11.83 14.40
C GLN A 154 2.17 11.40 14.01
N CYS A 155 2.38 10.10 13.86
CA CYS A 155 3.63 9.54 13.37
C CYS A 155 3.89 10.00 11.93
N LYS A 156 5.10 10.47 11.67
CA LYS A 156 5.51 11.01 10.36
C LYS A 156 5.68 9.91 9.33
N ALA A 157 5.69 10.31 8.07
CA ALA A 157 5.95 9.42 6.94
C ALA A 157 7.38 8.86 6.96
N TRP A 158 7.62 7.81 6.17
CA TRP A 158 8.95 7.25 5.94
C TRP A 158 9.95 8.34 5.51
N PRO A 159 11.21 8.34 5.98
CA PRO A 159 11.86 7.31 6.82
C PRO A 159 11.62 7.48 8.31
N PHE A 160 10.95 8.55 8.73
CA PHE A 160 10.83 8.93 10.14
C PHE A 160 9.87 8.03 10.93
N SER A 161 8.97 7.33 10.25
CA SER A 161 8.06 6.35 10.87
C SER A 161 8.78 5.25 11.64
N GLN A 162 10.04 4.95 11.28
CA GLN A 162 10.88 3.96 11.98
C GLN A 162 11.11 4.33 13.44
N PHE A 163 11.13 5.62 13.77
CA PHE A 163 11.36 6.10 15.13
C PHE A 163 10.11 6.04 16.02
N CYS A 164 8.91 5.96 15.43
CA CYS A 164 7.65 5.90 16.19
C CYS A 164 7.53 4.59 16.98
N ARG A 165 8.09 3.49 16.46
CA ARG A 165 7.96 2.14 17.03
C ARG A 165 8.92 1.84 18.19
N THR A 166 9.76 2.81 18.55
CA THR A 166 10.85 2.62 19.52
C THR A 166 10.30 2.46 20.95
N ASN A 167 9.92 1.24 21.35
CA ASN A 167 9.60 0.87 22.74
C ASN A 167 10.80 0.20 23.41
N ASN A 168 11.92 0.92 23.48
CA ASN A 168 12.96 0.54 24.44
C ASN A 168 12.90 1.51 25.59
N ASP A 169 12.59 1.01 26.80
CA ASP A 169 12.58 1.76 28.07
C ASP A 169 13.87 2.55 28.35
N LYS A 170 14.92 2.32 27.55
CA LYS A 170 16.23 2.98 27.65
C LYS A 170 16.41 4.19 26.73
N ASP A 171 15.57 4.39 25.72
CA ASP A 171 15.74 5.50 24.76
C ASP A 171 14.42 6.21 24.42
N SER A 172 13.98 7.08 25.32
CA SER A 172 12.81 7.96 25.13
C SER A 172 13.11 9.19 24.26
N SER A 173 14.21 9.21 23.49
CA SER A 173 14.61 10.36 22.67
C SER A 173 13.53 10.77 21.66
N PHE A 174 12.70 9.82 21.22
CA PHE A 174 11.60 10.03 20.27
C PHE A 174 10.22 10.00 20.91
N GLU A 175 10.12 10.01 22.25
CA GLU A 175 8.83 10.02 22.94
C GLU A 175 8.00 11.25 22.49
N PRO A 176 6.77 11.09 21.97
CA PRO A 176 5.99 12.18 21.40
C PRO A 176 5.81 13.31 22.42
N GLY A 177 6.21 14.53 22.05
CA GLY A 177 6.08 15.72 22.90
C GLY A 177 7.05 15.83 24.09
N VAL A 178 7.87 14.80 24.35
CA VAL A 178 8.73 14.73 25.56
C VAL A 178 10.20 14.53 25.19
N GLY A 179 10.50 13.61 24.28
CA GLY A 179 11.85 13.25 23.89
C GLY A 179 12.59 14.37 23.16
N LYS A 180 13.90 14.54 23.36
CA LYS A 180 14.67 15.64 22.73
C LYS A 180 14.59 15.69 21.20
N SER A 181 14.31 14.55 20.58
CA SER A 181 14.18 14.38 19.14
C SER A 181 12.77 13.97 18.72
N TRP A 182 11.76 14.17 19.58
CA TRP A 182 10.37 13.78 19.30
C TRP A 182 9.87 14.33 17.96
N ALA A 183 10.22 15.57 17.65
CA ALA A 183 9.80 16.26 16.44
C ALA A 183 10.38 15.63 15.16
N MET A 184 11.34 14.71 15.25
CA MET A 184 11.81 13.93 14.11
C MET A 184 10.78 12.86 13.71
N ALA A 185 10.16 12.21 14.68
CA ALA A 185 9.23 11.10 14.49
C ALA A 185 7.77 11.53 14.42
N TRP A 186 7.41 12.64 15.09
CA TRP A 186 6.02 13.01 15.32
C TRP A 186 5.68 14.43 14.89
N THR A 187 4.42 14.65 14.53
CA THR A 187 3.80 15.96 14.34
C THR A 187 2.68 16.11 15.36
N LYS A 188 2.70 17.18 16.16
CA LYS A 188 1.56 17.50 17.05
C LYS A 188 0.36 17.94 16.20
N VAL A 189 -0.82 17.37 16.45
CA VAL A 189 -2.05 17.64 15.67
C VAL A 189 -3.20 18.21 16.49
N SER A 190 -3.13 18.13 17.83
CA SER A 190 -4.05 18.74 18.80
C SER A 190 -3.29 19.02 20.08
#